data_AF-A0A7J7HTL8-F1
#
_entry.id   AF-A0A7J7HTL8-F1
#
_cell.length_a   1.000
_cell.length_b   1.000
_cell.length_c   1.000
_cell.angle_alpha   90.00
_cell.angle_beta   90.00
_cell.angle_gamma   90.00
#
_symmetry.space_group_name_H-M   'P 1'
#
loop_
_entity.id
_entity.type
_entity.pdbx_description
1 polymer ?
#
loop_
_entity_poly.entity_id
_entity_poly.type
_entity_poly.pdbx_seq_one_letter_code
_entity_poly.pdbx_strand_id
1 'polypeptide(L)'
;MVETKERFIPSDFGCEEERITALPPFQAYLDNRKKIRRATEATGTPFTFVSSTCFGAYFINFLFHSHDQQSGELTIYGSGQAKAVLTCEEDIATYTIKVANDPRTCNRIVFYRPPRNVVSQLDLVSLWEKKTARYFMKVYVSEEEIVKPSETSEHPHNVRAAILHSIFVKRGMTNFELSEDDLEVSKLYPELDYTTVDHLFDVFLANAPNFEHAAL
;
A
#
# COMPACT_ATOMS: atom_id res chain seq x y z
N MET A 1 12.68 -26.72 23.46
CA MET A 1 11.66 -25.66 23.45
C MET A 1 12.32 -24.44 22.85
N VAL A 2 11.86 -23.96 21.69
CA VAL A 2 12.36 -22.71 21.13
C VAL A 2 11.68 -21.60 21.93
N GLU A 3 12.46 -20.85 22.69
CA GLU A 3 11.98 -19.72 23.47
C GLU A 3 11.40 -18.70 22.47
N THR A 4 10.08 -18.57 22.40
CA THR A 4 9.42 -17.54 21.60
C THR A 4 9.74 -16.20 22.23
N LYS A 5 10.81 -15.55 21.76
CA LYS A 5 11.07 -14.15 22.09
C LYS A 5 9.91 -13.31 21.58
N GLU A 6 9.30 -12.56 22.48
CA GLU A 6 8.33 -11.51 22.17
C GLU A 6 8.88 -10.60 21.06
N ARG A 7 8.01 -10.20 20.13
CA ARG A 7 8.37 -9.46 18.92
C ARG A 7 7.68 -8.09 18.93
N PHE A 8 8.44 -7.03 18.72
CA PHE A 8 7.88 -5.72 18.45
C PHE A 8 7.65 -5.52 16.94
N ILE A 9 6.45 -5.10 16.56
CA ILE A 9 6.12 -4.69 15.19
C ILE A 9 5.66 -3.22 15.27
N PRO A 10 6.49 -2.25 14.83
CA PRO A 10 6.07 -0.86 14.80
C PRO A 10 4.98 -0.64 13.73
N SER A 11 4.27 0.49 13.84
CA SER A 11 3.20 0.87 12.91
C SER A 11 3.74 1.37 11.56
N ASP A 12 4.39 0.48 10.81
CA ASP A 12 4.95 0.76 9.49
C ASP A 12 3.87 0.62 8.40
N PHE A 13 3.26 -0.56 8.28
CA PHE A 13 2.10 -0.89 7.43
C PHE A 13 1.91 -0.01 6.18
N GLY A 14 2.90 0.01 5.30
CA GLY A 14 2.88 0.79 4.06
C GLY A 14 4.05 0.46 3.12
N CYS A 15 4.67 1.50 2.56
CA CYS A 15 5.92 1.36 1.78
C CYS A 15 7.11 0.98 2.67
N GLU A 16 8.18 0.51 2.04
CA GLU A 16 9.48 0.34 2.70
C GLU A 16 10.24 1.67 2.70
N GLU A 17 10.18 2.39 3.82
CA GLU A 17 10.70 3.75 3.95
C GLU A 17 12.21 3.88 3.71
N GLU A 18 13.02 2.82 3.89
CA GLU A 18 14.46 2.89 3.62
C GLU A 18 14.83 2.69 2.15
N ARG A 19 13.88 2.29 1.31
CA ARG A 19 14.10 2.05 -0.13
C ARG A 19 13.45 3.09 -1.03
N ILE A 20 12.84 4.14 -0.46
CA ILE A 20 12.16 5.18 -1.23
C ILE A 20 12.49 6.59 -0.73
N THR A 21 12.29 7.56 -1.62
CA THR A 21 12.26 8.99 -1.30
C THR A 21 10.94 9.56 -1.81
N ALA A 22 10.23 10.27 -0.95
CA ALA A 22 8.94 10.90 -1.26
C ALA A 22 9.06 12.43 -1.31
N LEU A 23 7.98 13.10 -1.72
CA LEU A 23 7.88 14.56 -1.59
C LEU A 23 7.89 14.98 -0.11
N PRO A 24 8.35 16.19 0.23
CA PRO A 24 8.63 16.59 1.61
C PRO A 24 7.51 16.32 2.62
N PRO A 25 6.22 16.59 2.33
CA PRO A 25 5.14 16.33 3.29
C PRO A 25 5.04 14.86 3.71
N PHE A 26 5.17 13.92 2.77
CA PHE A 26 5.13 12.49 3.09
C PHE A 26 6.47 11.99 3.62
N GLN A 27 7.59 12.52 3.12
CA GLN A 27 8.93 12.17 3.61
C GLN A 27 9.07 12.41 5.12
N ALA A 28 8.48 13.48 5.65
CA ALA A 28 8.48 13.75 7.08
C ALA A 28 7.84 12.62 7.93
N TYR A 29 6.77 11.99 7.43
CA TYR A 29 6.15 10.82 8.09
C TYR A 29 7.04 9.59 8.01
N LEU A 30 7.66 9.35 6.85
CA LEU A 30 8.62 8.26 6.67
C LEU A 30 9.82 8.42 7.60
N ASP A 31 10.37 9.63 7.72
CA ASP A 31 11.49 9.92 8.61
C ASP A 31 11.14 9.69 10.09
N ASN A 32 9.89 9.98 10.49
CA ASN A 32 9.42 9.65 11.84
C ASN A 32 9.35 8.14 12.08
N ARG A 33 8.92 7.34 11.10
CA ARG A 33 8.95 5.87 11.20
C ARG A 33 10.37 5.33 11.27
N LYS A 34 11.30 5.86 10.45
CA LYS A 34 12.73 5.54 10.52
C LYS A 34 13.30 5.78 11.92
N LYS A 35 12.95 6.87 12.59
CA LYS A 35 13.39 7.12 13.99
C LYS A 35 12.95 6.01 14.94
N ILE A 36 11.72 5.50 14.80
CA ILE A 36 11.21 4.36 15.59
C ILE A 36 11.99 3.08 15.27
N ARG A 37 12.28 2.81 14.00
CA ARG A 37 13.11 1.66 13.60
C ARG A 37 14.51 1.72 14.23
N ARG A 38 15.19 2.87 14.13
CA ARG A 38 16.52 3.06 14.72
C ARG A 38 16.52 2.94 16.24
N ALA A 39 15.50 3.48 16.91
CA ALA A 39 15.34 3.31 18.35
C ALA A 39 15.12 1.84 18.74
N THR A 40 14.29 1.12 17.98
CA THR A 40 14.03 -0.31 18.17
C THR A 40 15.33 -1.12 18.09
N GLU A 41 16.09 -0.92 17.01
CA GLU A 41 17.39 -1.58 16.81
C GLU A 41 18.38 -1.26 17.93
N ALA A 42 18.49 0.01 18.33
CA ALA A 42 19.41 0.46 19.37
C ALA A 42 19.13 -0.17 20.75
N THR A 43 17.89 -0.52 21.04
CA THR A 43 17.52 -1.21 22.30
C THR A 43 17.80 -2.72 22.29
N GLY A 44 18.09 -3.30 21.12
CA GLY A 44 18.21 -4.76 20.96
C GLY A 44 16.87 -5.51 21.07
N THR A 45 15.74 -4.79 21.04
CA THR A 45 14.39 -5.38 21.05
C THR A 45 14.18 -6.22 19.78
N PRO A 46 13.80 -7.50 19.89
CA PRO A 46 13.48 -8.31 18.71
C PRO A 46 12.34 -7.69 17.90
N PHE A 47 12.52 -7.52 16.59
CA PHE A 47 11.55 -6.78 15.77
C PHE A 47 11.18 -7.48 14.47
N THR A 48 10.06 -7.06 13.88
CA THR A 48 9.77 -7.28 12.46
C THR A 48 9.22 -5.99 11.87
N PHE A 49 9.84 -5.50 10.81
CA PHE A 49 9.33 -4.36 10.07
C PHE A 49 8.48 -4.86 8.90
N VAL A 50 7.32 -4.25 8.70
CA VAL A 50 6.32 -4.72 7.73
C VAL A 50 6.09 -3.68 6.65
N SER A 51 6.36 -4.06 5.40
CA SER A 51 5.91 -3.31 4.22
C SER A 51 4.66 -3.98 3.66
N SER A 52 3.49 -3.56 4.16
CA SER A 52 2.19 -4.12 3.77
C SER A 52 1.67 -3.59 2.42
N THR A 53 2.32 -2.56 1.86
CA THR A 53 1.91 -1.84 0.65
C THR A 53 0.53 -1.16 0.78
N CYS A 54 -0.26 -1.07 -0.29
CA CYS A 54 -1.53 -0.34 -0.26
C CYS A 54 -2.64 -1.20 0.34
N PHE A 55 -3.41 -0.63 1.26
CA PHE A 55 -4.62 -1.27 1.80
C PHE A 55 -5.67 -1.35 0.68
N GLY A 56 -6.05 -2.58 0.34
CA GLY A 56 -6.78 -2.88 -0.87
C GLY A 56 -8.15 -2.21 -0.92
N ALA A 57 -9.00 -2.45 0.07
CA ALA A 57 -10.34 -1.87 0.11
C ALA A 57 -10.27 -0.35 0.22
N TYR A 58 -9.36 0.20 1.03
CA TYR A 58 -9.14 1.65 1.14
C TYR A 58 -8.86 2.31 -0.23
N PHE A 59 -7.90 1.77 -0.99
CA PHE A 59 -7.52 2.36 -2.27
C PHE A 59 -8.53 2.08 -3.40
N ILE A 60 -9.21 0.92 -3.41
CA ILE A 60 -10.32 0.70 -4.34
C ILE A 60 -11.43 1.73 -4.07
N ASN A 61 -11.77 1.97 -2.80
CA ASN A 61 -12.78 2.97 -2.46
C ASN A 61 -12.35 4.38 -2.88
N PHE A 62 -11.13 4.78 -2.54
CA PHE A 62 -10.56 6.07 -2.94
C PHE A 62 -10.59 6.30 -4.46
N LEU A 63 -10.27 5.26 -5.25
CA LEU A 63 -10.17 5.37 -6.71
C LEU A 63 -11.51 5.29 -7.44
N PHE A 64 -12.47 4.52 -6.93
CA PHE A 64 -13.70 4.17 -7.66
C PHE A 64 -14.99 4.70 -7.03
N HIS A 65 -14.94 5.19 -5.79
CA HIS A 65 -16.09 5.69 -5.03
C HIS A 65 -15.92 7.14 -4.58
N SER A 66 -15.13 7.94 -5.31
CA SER A 66 -15.27 9.39 -5.21
C SER A 66 -16.74 9.77 -5.45
N HIS A 67 -17.21 10.86 -4.82
CA HIS A 67 -18.63 11.27 -4.72
C HIS A 67 -19.39 11.43 -6.06
N ASP A 68 -18.74 11.18 -7.19
CA ASP A 68 -19.19 11.48 -8.53
C ASP A 68 -19.27 10.23 -9.44
N GLN A 69 -19.60 9.05 -8.91
CA GLN A 69 -19.89 7.86 -9.75
C GLN A 69 -21.01 8.10 -10.80
N GLN A 70 -21.77 9.19 -10.64
CA GLN A 70 -22.79 9.65 -11.58
C GLN A 70 -22.20 10.38 -12.80
N SER A 71 -21.04 11.03 -12.70
CA SER A 71 -20.42 11.70 -13.86
C SER A 71 -19.91 10.73 -14.93
N GLY A 72 -19.69 9.46 -14.56
CA GLY A 72 -19.10 8.48 -15.47
C GLY A 72 -17.61 8.76 -15.75
N GLU A 73 -16.96 9.53 -14.89
CA GLU A 73 -15.53 9.85 -14.95
C GLU A 73 -14.74 9.09 -13.88
N LEU A 74 -13.48 8.77 -14.19
CA LEU A 74 -12.51 8.25 -13.24
C LEU A 74 -11.20 9.03 -13.34
N THR A 75 -10.73 9.53 -12.20
CA THR A 75 -9.47 10.25 -12.10
C THR A 75 -8.28 9.30 -12.19
N ILE A 76 -7.37 9.55 -13.12
CA ILE A 76 -6.14 8.80 -13.32
C ILE A 76 -4.95 9.67 -12.89
N TYR A 77 -4.15 9.18 -11.95
CA TYR A 77 -2.98 9.90 -11.44
C TYR A 77 -1.75 9.58 -12.29
N GLY A 78 -1.10 10.61 -12.83
CA GLY A 78 0.01 10.47 -13.77
C GLY A 78 -0.43 9.77 -15.06
N SER A 79 0.33 8.78 -15.52
CA SER A 79 -0.03 7.97 -16.69
C SER A 79 -1.02 6.83 -16.37
N GLY A 80 -1.24 6.53 -15.08
CA GLY A 80 -1.97 5.35 -14.63
C GLY A 80 -1.24 4.02 -14.86
N GLN A 81 -0.04 4.01 -15.45
CA GLN A 81 0.74 2.81 -15.77
C GLN A 81 1.67 2.36 -14.64
N ALA A 82 1.98 3.25 -13.69
CA ALA A 82 2.81 2.92 -12.55
C ALA A 82 2.18 1.75 -11.76
N LYS A 83 2.99 0.74 -11.47
CA LYS A 83 2.55 -0.43 -10.71
C LYS A 83 2.55 -0.12 -9.21
N ALA A 84 1.43 -0.41 -8.58
CA ALA A 84 1.24 -0.47 -7.13
C ALA A 84 0.98 -1.92 -6.72
N VAL A 85 0.78 -2.13 -5.43
CA VAL A 85 0.46 -3.43 -4.84
C VAL A 85 -0.69 -3.22 -3.88
N LEU A 86 -1.80 -3.91 -4.09
CA LEU A 86 -2.99 -3.83 -3.24
C LEU A 86 -3.13 -5.12 -2.44
N THR A 87 -3.07 -5.04 -1.13
CA THR A 87 -3.21 -6.20 -0.25
C THR A 87 -4.49 -6.05 0.57
N CYS A 88 -5.32 -7.09 0.60
CA CYS A 88 -6.52 -7.13 1.42
C CYS A 88 -6.14 -6.95 2.90
N GLU A 89 -6.92 -6.13 3.61
CA GLU A 89 -6.69 -5.81 5.01
C GLU A 89 -6.78 -7.05 5.92
N GLU A 90 -7.65 -8.02 5.60
CA GLU A 90 -7.74 -9.31 6.31
C GLU A 90 -6.49 -10.17 6.12
N ASP A 91 -5.91 -10.17 4.93
CA ASP A 91 -4.65 -10.86 4.65
C ASP A 91 -3.49 -10.15 5.36
N ILE A 92 -3.49 -8.80 5.39
CA ILE A 92 -2.49 -8.02 6.13
C ILE A 92 -2.52 -8.43 7.60
N ALA A 93 -3.71 -8.52 8.21
CA ALA A 93 -3.86 -8.94 9.59
C ALA A 93 -3.35 -10.39 9.80
N THR A 94 -3.79 -11.31 8.94
CA THR A 94 -3.42 -12.73 9.03
C THR A 94 -1.91 -12.95 8.91
N TYR A 95 -1.29 -12.37 7.89
CA TYR A 95 0.16 -12.45 7.72
C TYR A 95 0.91 -11.73 8.84
N THR A 96 0.40 -10.61 9.36
CA THR A 96 1.05 -9.89 10.48
C THR A 96 1.17 -10.78 11.72
N ILE A 97 0.11 -11.51 12.07
CA ILE A 97 0.14 -12.46 13.19
C ILE A 97 1.11 -13.61 12.91
N LYS A 98 1.15 -14.13 11.67
CA LYS A 98 2.12 -15.18 11.31
C LYS A 98 3.56 -14.68 11.43
N VAL A 99 3.89 -13.54 10.83
CA VAL A 99 5.27 -13.01 10.85
C VAL A 99 5.70 -12.60 12.26
N ALA A 100 4.78 -12.22 13.14
CA ALA A 100 5.10 -11.94 14.54
C ALA A 100 5.64 -13.17 15.28
N ASN A 101 5.16 -14.36 14.91
CA ASN A 101 5.46 -15.63 15.59
C ASN A 101 6.46 -16.51 14.82
N ASP A 102 6.86 -16.12 13.62
CA ASP A 102 7.79 -16.86 12.79
C ASP A 102 9.26 -16.52 13.14
N PRO A 103 10.10 -17.50 13.52
CA PRO A 103 11.52 -17.24 13.78
C PRO A 103 12.27 -16.69 12.56
N ARG A 104 11.84 -17.00 11.33
CA ARG A 104 12.50 -16.59 10.08
C ARG A 104 12.45 -15.07 9.86
N THR A 105 11.46 -14.40 10.44
CA THR A 105 11.19 -12.96 10.26
C THR A 105 11.76 -12.10 11.39
N CYS A 106 12.44 -12.71 12.37
CA CYS A 106 13.01 -12.00 13.51
C CYS A 106 14.18 -11.11 13.10
N ASN A 107 14.11 -9.84 13.47
CA ASN A 107 15.04 -8.78 13.08
C ASN A 107 15.16 -8.61 11.56
N ARG A 108 14.03 -8.76 10.85
CA ARG A 108 13.94 -8.65 9.39
C ARG A 108 12.83 -7.70 8.97
N ILE A 109 12.93 -7.26 7.71
CA ILE A 109 11.84 -6.61 6.97
C ILE A 109 11.09 -7.70 6.23
N VAL A 110 9.75 -7.63 6.23
CA VAL A 110 8.87 -8.54 5.50
C VAL A 110 7.98 -7.75 4.55
N PHE A 111 7.94 -8.19 3.29
CA PHE A 111 7.22 -7.55 2.19
C PHE A 111 5.92 -8.29 1.87
N TYR A 112 4.85 -7.53 1.72
CA TYR A 112 3.54 -8.05 1.37
C TYR A 112 3.32 -7.69 -0.09
N ARG A 113 4.05 -8.40 -0.96
CA ARG A 113 4.05 -8.17 -2.41
C ARG A 113 3.63 -9.43 -3.15
N PRO A 114 2.39 -9.92 -2.93
CA PRO A 114 1.91 -11.08 -3.65
C PRO A 114 1.86 -10.79 -5.16
N PRO A 115 2.44 -11.65 -6.02
CA PRO A 115 2.60 -11.34 -7.44
C PRO A 115 1.30 -11.03 -8.19
N ARG A 116 0.18 -11.69 -7.85
CA ARG A 116 -1.13 -11.45 -8.50
C ARG A 116 -1.77 -10.11 -8.13
N ASN A 117 -1.19 -9.37 -7.19
CA ASN A 117 -1.72 -8.09 -6.75
C ASN A 117 -0.85 -6.89 -7.15
N VAL A 118 0.18 -7.13 -7.97
CA VAL A 118 0.99 -6.07 -8.58
C VAL A 118 0.26 -5.54 -9.81
N VAL A 119 -0.38 -4.38 -9.68
CA VAL A 119 -1.33 -3.84 -10.67
C VAL A 119 -1.11 -2.35 -10.90
N SER A 120 -1.43 -1.86 -12.10
CA SER A 120 -1.47 -0.43 -12.40
C SER A 120 -2.87 0.13 -12.14
N GLN A 121 -3.01 1.46 -12.10
CA GLN A 121 -4.34 2.08 -12.01
C GLN A 121 -5.19 1.74 -13.24
N LEU A 122 -4.60 1.64 -14.43
CA LEU A 122 -5.32 1.24 -15.65
C LEU A 122 -5.75 -0.23 -15.65
N ASP A 123 -4.97 -1.12 -15.02
CA ASP A 123 -5.39 -2.51 -14.80
C ASP A 123 -6.62 -2.56 -13.89
N LEU A 124 -6.60 -1.78 -12.80
CA LEU A 124 -7.72 -1.66 -11.86
C LEU A 124 -8.97 -1.10 -12.56
N VAL A 125 -8.83 -0.06 -13.39
CA VAL A 125 -9.95 0.52 -14.14
C VAL A 125 -10.54 -0.50 -15.12
N SER A 126 -9.68 -1.21 -15.87
CA SER A 126 -10.14 -2.24 -16.81
C SER A 126 -10.93 -3.34 -16.10
N LEU A 127 -10.49 -3.72 -14.90
CA LEU A 127 -11.15 -4.71 -14.07
C LEU A 127 -12.49 -4.20 -13.51
N TRP A 128 -12.53 -2.95 -13.05
CA TRP A 128 -13.75 -2.28 -12.60
C TRP A 128 -14.79 -2.16 -13.71
N GLU A 129 -14.39 -1.73 -14.91
CA GLU A 129 -15.24 -1.63 -16.10
C GLU A 129 -15.84 -2.99 -16.46
N LYS A 130 -15.01 -4.04 -16.43
CA LYS A 130 -15.45 -5.43 -16.67
C LYS A 130 -16.47 -5.91 -15.62
N LYS A 131 -16.22 -5.69 -14.33
CA LYS A 131 -17.10 -6.19 -13.25
C LYS A 131 -18.41 -5.42 -13.14
N THR A 132 -18.41 -4.13 -13.49
CA THR A 132 -19.61 -3.28 -13.45
C THR A 132 -20.38 -3.23 -14.78
N ALA A 133 -19.81 -3.78 -15.86
CA ALA A 133 -20.32 -3.65 -17.23
C ALA A 133 -20.59 -2.19 -17.64
N ARG A 134 -19.76 -1.27 -17.13
CA ARG A 134 -19.81 0.17 -17.42
C ARG A 134 -18.48 0.64 -17.96
N TYR A 135 -18.51 1.66 -18.81
CA TYR A 135 -17.32 2.36 -19.28
C TYR A 135 -17.23 3.72 -18.61
N PHE A 136 -16.01 4.16 -18.31
CA PHE A 136 -15.76 5.45 -17.68
C PHE A 136 -14.81 6.29 -18.52
N MET A 137 -15.09 7.59 -18.62
CA MET A 137 -14.15 8.55 -19.17
C MET A 137 -12.97 8.71 -18.19
N LYS A 138 -11.76 8.52 -18.69
CA LYS A 138 -10.53 8.60 -17.88
C LYS A 138 -10.02 10.03 -17.91
N VAL A 139 -10.02 10.71 -16.76
CA VAL A 139 -9.54 12.08 -16.62
C VAL A 139 -8.17 12.04 -15.97
N TYR A 140 -7.14 12.42 -16.74
CA TYR A 140 -5.76 12.33 -16.29
C TYR A 140 -5.34 13.58 -15.52
N VAL A 141 -4.68 13.39 -14.39
CA VAL A 141 -4.02 14.42 -13.59
C VAL A 141 -2.52 14.25 -13.79
N SER A 142 -1.86 15.26 -14.37
CA SER A 142 -0.42 15.20 -14.64
C SER A 142 0.42 15.12 -13.35
N GLU A 143 1.67 14.69 -13.46
CA GLU A 143 2.59 14.69 -12.30
C GLU A 143 2.70 16.09 -11.68
N GLU A 144 2.80 17.14 -12.50
CA GLU A 144 2.86 18.52 -12.02
C GLU A 144 1.61 18.92 -11.22
N GLU A 145 0.43 18.55 -11.69
CA GLU A 145 -0.83 18.80 -11.00
C GLU A 145 -0.97 18.02 -9.68
N ILE A 146 -0.26 16.90 -9.52
CA ILE A 146 -0.17 16.16 -8.25
C ILE A 146 0.87 16.80 -7.31
N VAL A 147 2.03 17.22 -7.84
CA VAL A 147 3.11 17.82 -7.04
C VAL A 147 2.68 19.17 -6.48
N LYS A 148 2.01 20.01 -7.26
CA LYS A 148 1.65 21.37 -6.85
C LYS A 148 0.88 21.44 -5.52
N PRO A 149 -0.20 20.65 -5.30
CA PRO A 149 -0.86 20.61 -3.99
C PRO A 149 0.04 20.16 -2.83
N SER A 150 1.07 19.33 -3.08
CA SER A 150 2.01 18.93 -2.02
C SER A 150 2.87 20.10 -1.51
N GLU A 151 3.06 21.13 -2.33
CA GLU A 151 3.86 22.31 -2.00
C GLU A 151 2.99 23.47 -1.50
N THR A 152 1.76 23.59 -2.01
CA THR A 152 0.93 24.78 -1.81
C THR A 152 -0.28 24.59 -0.91
N SER A 153 -0.76 23.36 -0.72
CA SER A 153 -1.96 23.10 0.08
C SER A 153 -1.65 22.97 1.56
N GLU A 154 -2.65 23.21 2.41
CA GLU A 154 -2.54 23.00 3.84
C GLU A 154 -2.62 21.53 4.22
N HIS A 155 -2.11 21.20 5.41
CA HIS A 155 -2.34 19.89 6.03
C HIS A 155 -3.84 19.63 6.20
N PRO A 156 -4.36 18.43 5.89
CA PRO A 156 -3.65 17.22 5.45
C PRO A 156 -3.57 17.00 3.92
N HIS A 157 -4.01 17.97 3.11
CA HIS A 157 -4.13 17.80 1.66
C HIS A 157 -2.77 17.68 0.95
N ASN A 158 -1.77 18.44 1.40
CA ASN A 158 -0.41 18.35 0.89
C ASN A 158 0.22 16.95 1.11
N VAL A 159 0.00 16.34 2.27
CA VAL A 159 0.48 14.99 2.61
C VAL A 159 -0.21 13.96 1.73
N ARG A 160 -1.53 14.06 1.52
CA ARG A 160 -2.25 13.16 0.60
C ARG A 160 -1.72 13.25 -0.83
N ALA A 161 -1.50 14.45 -1.34
CA ALA A 161 -0.91 14.64 -2.67
C ALA A 161 0.48 14.00 -2.78
N ALA A 162 1.33 14.16 -1.76
CA ALA A 162 2.64 13.54 -1.69
C ALA A 162 2.58 12.00 -1.64
N ILE A 163 1.59 11.42 -0.94
CA ILE A 163 1.35 9.96 -0.91
C ILE A 163 0.93 9.46 -2.31
N LEU A 164 -0.02 10.13 -2.95
CA LEU A 164 -0.50 9.75 -4.30
C LEU A 164 0.63 9.83 -5.33
N HIS A 165 1.47 10.86 -5.26
CA HIS A 165 2.67 10.98 -6.10
C HIS A 165 3.63 9.80 -5.88
N SER A 166 3.91 9.47 -4.61
CA SER A 166 4.78 8.34 -4.28
C SER A 166 4.25 7.03 -4.87
N ILE A 167 2.96 6.73 -4.71
CA ILE A 167 2.36 5.46 -5.14
C ILE A 167 2.19 5.42 -6.67
N PHE A 168 1.47 6.39 -7.24
CA PHE A 168 0.97 6.32 -8.62
C PHE A 168 1.89 7.00 -9.65
N VAL A 169 2.97 7.66 -9.23
CA VAL A 169 3.95 8.26 -10.14
C VAL A 169 5.34 7.67 -9.92
N LYS A 170 5.84 7.69 -8.68
CA LYS A 170 7.21 7.21 -8.36
C LYS A 170 7.29 5.72 -8.05
N ARG A 171 6.17 4.98 -8.13
CA ARG A 171 6.13 3.53 -7.88
C ARG A 171 6.71 3.18 -6.51
N GLY A 172 6.40 3.92 -5.45
CA GLY A 172 6.99 3.73 -4.10
C GLY A 172 6.78 2.32 -3.49
N MET A 173 5.95 1.48 -4.10
CA MET A 173 5.76 0.08 -3.73
C MET A 173 6.49 -0.90 -4.63
N THR A 174 7.00 -0.50 -5.79
CA THR A 174 7.54 -1.38 -6.84
C THR A 174 8.77 -0.80 -7.57
N ASN A 175 9.33 0.32 -7.14
CA ASN A 175 10.50 0.97 -7.75
C ASN A 175 11.83 0.26 -7.42
N PHE A 176 11.78 -0.81 -6.64
CA PHE A 176 12.90 -1.70 -6.36
C PHE A 176 12.46 -3.16 -6.50
N GLU A 177 13.38 -4.00 -6.94
CA GLU A 177 13.19 -5.45 -6.99
C GLU A 177 13.44 -6.07 -5.61
N LEU A 178 12.72 -7.16 -5.30
CA LEU A 178 13.01 -7.99 -4.14
C LEU A 178 14.08 -8.99 -4.52
N SER A 179 15.12 -9.13 -3.69
CA SER A 179 16.13 -10.17 -3.87
C SER A 179 15.64 -11.53 -3.37
N GLU A 180 16.41 -12.58 -3.60
CA GLU A 180 16.12 -13.91 -3.02
C GLU A 180 16.22 -13.92 -1.48
N ASP A 181 16.96 -12.98 -0.90
CA ASP A 181 17.08 -12.84 0.56
C ASP A 181 15.91 -12.06 1.18
N ASP A 182 15.16 -11.30 0.38
CA ASP A 182 14.00 -10.53 0.85
C ASP A 182 12.84 -11.47 1.19
N LEU A 183 12.26 -11.27 2.37
CA LEU A 183 11.17 -12.10 2.87
C LEU A 183 9.85 -11.57 2.33
N GLU A 184 9.23 -12.31 1.42
CA GLU A 184 7.91 -12.00 0.88
C GLU A 184 6.87 -13.02 1.38
N VAL A 185 5.69 -12.55 1.82
CA VAL A 185 4.72 -13.37 2.55
C VAL A 185 4.16 -14.54 1.73
N SER A 186 3.92 -14.36 0.43
CA SER A 186 3.43 -15.45 -0.43
C SER A 186 4.49 -16.53 -0.69
N LYS A 187 5.77 -16.19 -0.63
CA LYS A 187 6.88 -17.16 -0.63
C LYS A 187 7.07 -17.83 0.73
N LEU A 188 6.91 -17.08 1.83
CA LEU A 188 7.09 -17.58 3.20
C LEU A 188 6.02 -18.56 3.64
N TYR A 189 4.79 -18.36 3.15
CA TYR A 189 3.59 -19.10 3.53
C TYR A 189 2.82 -19.56 2.26
N PRO A 190 3.41 -20.43 1.43
CA PRO A 190 2.79 -20.89 0.19
C PRO A 190 1.51 -21.71 0.41
N GLU A 191 1.26 -22.15 1.64
CA GLU A 191 0.04 -22.84 2.05
C GLU A 191 -1.16 -21.91 2.26
N LEU A 192 -0.94 -20.59 2.32
CA LEU A 192 -2.02 -19.61 2.45
C LEU A 192 -2.34 -18.99 1.09
N ASP A 193 -3.59 -19.18 0.68
CA ASP A 193 -4.16 -18.39 -0.40
C ASP A 193 -4.41 -16.96 0.09
N TYR A 194 -3.80 -16.00 -0.60
CA TYR A 194 -4.11 -14.59 -0.42
C TYR A 194 -5.21 -14.13 -1.37
N THR A 195 -5.97 -13.13 -0.94
CA THR A 195 -7.02 -12.48 -1.71
C THR A 195 -6.42 -11.74 -2.89
N THR A 196 -6.80 -12.14 -4.10
CA THR A 196 -6.38 -11.43 -5.32
C THR A 196 -7.14 -10.12 -5.47
N VAL A 197 -6.58 -9.18 -6.24
CA VAL A 197 -7.29 -7.93 -6.60
C VAL A 197 -8.62 -8.21 -7.29
N ASP A 198 -8.70 -9.24 -8.13
CA ASP A 198 -9.95 -9.67 -8.76
C ASP A 198 -11.03 -10.06 -7.73
N HIS A 199 -10.68 -10.91 -6.77
CA HIS A 199 -11.61 -11.31 -5.72
C HIS A 199 -11.97 -10.15 -4.78
N LEU A 200 -10.99 -9.28 -4.47
CA LEU A 200 -11.21 -8.10 -3.64
C LEU A 200 -12.27 -7.18 -4.24
N PHE A 201 -12.28 -6.98 -5.56
CA PHE A 201 -13.34 -6.22 -6.22
C PHE A 201 -14.71 -6.89 -6.11
N ASP A 202 -14.80 -8.23 -6.15
CA ASP A 202 -16.08 -8.92 -5.99
C ASP A 202 -16.66 -8.69 -4.59
N VAL A 203 -15.82 -8.83 -3.56
CA VAL A 203 -16.19 -8.53 -2.16
C VAL A 203 -16.61 -7.07 -2.01
N PHE A 204 -15.82 -6.17 -2.58
CA PHE A 204 -16.07 -4.73 -2.48
C PHE A 204 -17.35 -4.30 -3.20
N LEU A 205 -17.68 -4.88 -4.37
CA LEU A 205 -18.94 -4.60 -5.07
C LEU A 205 -20.16 -5.19 -4.34
N ALA A 206 -20.00 -6.32 -3.66
CA ALA A 206 -21.07 -6.93 -2.88
C ALA A 206 -21.35 -6.16 -1.58
N ASN A 207 -20.31 -5.62 -0.93
CA ASN A 207 -20.41 -4.92 0.34
C ASN A 207 -19.30 -3.87 0.48
N ALA A 208 -19.49 -2.71 -0.16
CA ALA A 208 -18.51 -1.64 -0.10
C ALA A 208 -18.48 -1.02 1.32
N PRO A 209 -17.32 -0.97 1.99
CA PRO A 209 -17.20 -0.29 3.28
C PRO A 209 -17.41 1.22 3.12
N ASN A 210 -17.82 1.89 4.20
CA ASN A 210 -17.82 3.35 4.24
C ASN A 210 -16.39 3.88 4.04
N PHE A 211 -16.28 4.97 3.29
CA PHE A 211 -14.98 5.60 3.03
C PHE A 211 -14.72 6.75 3.99
N GLU A 212 -13.60 6.69 4.68
CA GLU A 212 -13.04 7.79 5.42
C GLU A 212 -11.55 7.90 5.10
N HIS A 213 -11.06 9.12 4.95
CA HIS A 213 -9.64 9.35 4.76
C HIS A 213 -8.87 8.97 6.03
N ALA A 214 -7.70 8.36 5.85
CA ALA A 214 -6.78 8.12 6.95
C ALA A 214 -6.47 9.44 7.70
N ALA A 215 -6.39 9.34 9.03
CA ALA A 215 -5.90 10.43 9.87
C ALA A 215 -4.42 10.69 9.56
N LEU A 216 -4.08 11.97 9.36
CA LEU A 216 -2.73 12.44 9.04
C LEU A 216 -2.33 13.48 10.07
#